data_AF-A0A9N9XG45-F1
#
_entry.id   AF-A0A9N9XG45-F1
#
_cell.length_a   1.000
_cell.length_b   1.000
_cell.length_c   1.000
_cell.angle_alpha   90.00
_cell.angle_beta   90.00
_cell.angle_gamma   90.00
#
_symmetry.space_group_name_H-M   'P 1'
#
loop_
_entity.id
_entity.type
_entity.pdbx_description
1 polymer ?
#
loop_
_entity_poly.entity_id
_entity_poly.type
_entity_poly.pdbx_seq_one_letter_code
_entity_poly.pdbx_strand_id
1 'polypeptide(L)'
;MFLNTFVISETFVSTELKKISDGGTIEADKKGKHRPHKIPDSVKDNILEHIKLFPLVPSHYTRRNSKRMHLEEGLNISVMHRMYVEYAKLKKWDAVAIVREYRKVTTLA
;
A
#
# COMPACT_ATOMS: atom_id res chain seq x y z
N MET A 1 -35.72 16.13 6.88
CA MET A 1 -36.11 16.32 8.30
C MET A 1 -36.12 14.99 9.08
N PHE A 2 -36.76 13.93 8.58
CA PHE A 2 -36.85 12.63 9.27
C PHE A 2 -35.51 11.96 9.64
N LEU A 3 -34.54 11.91 8.72
CA LEU A 3 -33.23 11.28 8.98
C LEU A 3 -32.40 12.00 10.06
N ASN A 4 -32.57 13.33 10.17
CA ASN A 4 -31.87 14.13 11.18
C ASN A 4 -32.38 13.82 12.60
N THR A 5 -33.65 13.46 12.75
CA THR A 5 -34.22 13.03 14.04
C THR A 5 -33.51 11.80 14.59
N PHE A 6 -33.06 10.90 13.72
CA PHE A 6 -32.34 9.69 14.10
C PHE A 6 -30.82 9.81 13.98
N VAL A 7 -30.31 10.97 13.56
CA VAL A 7 -28.88 11.21 13.30
C VAL A 7 -28.30 10.17 12.32
N ILE A 8 -29.08 9.82 11.28
CA ILE A 8 -28.68 8.87 10.23
C ILE A 8 -28.37 9.64 8.96
N SER A 9 -27.29 9.29 8.26
CA SER A 9 -26.98 9.90 6.97
C SER A 9 -27.85 9.31 5.84
N GLU A 10 -28.24 10.14 4.89
CA GLU A 10 -28.94 9.70 3.68
C GLU A 10 -28.12 8.70 2.86
N THR A 11 -26.79 8.85 2.87
CA THR A 11 -25.86 7.91 2.26
C THR A 11 -25.95 6.51 2.87
N PHE A 12 -26.16 6.41 4.19
CA PHE A 12 -26.33 5.13 4.86
C PHE A 12 -27.62 4.43 4.41
N VAL A 13 -28.75 5.14 4.42
CA VAL A 13 -30.04 4.58 4.00
C VAL A 13 -30.02 4.14 2.55
N SER A 14 -29.56 5.01 1.64
CA SER A 14 -29.49 4.69 0.21
C SER A 14 -28.56 3.53 -0.12
N THR A 15 -27.45 3.35 0.62
CA THR A 15 -26.53 2.23 0.41
C THR A 15 -27.06 0.91 0.97
N GLU A 16 -27.78 0.92 2.09
CA GLU A 16 -28.41 -0.29 2.63
C GLU A 16 -29.64 -0.71 1.81
N LEU A 17 -30.45 0.23 1.32
CA LEU A 17 -31.59 -0.08 0.44
C LEU A 17 -31.14 -0.77 -0.85
N LYS A 18 -29.95 -0.45 -1.37
CA LYS A 18 -29.37 -1.10 -2.55
C LYS A 18 -28.95 -2.56 -2.32
N LYS A 19 -28.87 -3.03 -1.07
CA LYS A 19 -28.50 -4.41 -0.71
C LYS A 19 -29.71 -5.30 -0.44
N ILE A 20 -30.92 -4.78 -0.63
CA ILE A 20 -32.15 -5.57 -0.53
C ILE A 20 -32.24 -6.48 -1.75
N SER A 21 -32.37 -7.78 -1.53
CA SER A 21 -32.61 -8.76 -2.60
C SER A 21 -34.08 -8.78 -3.00
N ASP A 22 -34.41 -9.40 -4.14
CA ASP A 22 -35.79 -9.51 -4.66
C ASP A 22 -36.78 -10.16 -3.66
N GLY A 23 -36.27 -10.89 -2.66
CA GLY A 23 -37.05 -11.49 -1.58
C GLY A 23 -37.25 -10.60 -0.34
N GLY A 24 -36.85 -9.32 -0.38
CA GLY A 24 -37.01 -8.37 0.73
C GLY A 24 -36.02 -8.56 1.89
N THR A 25 -35.05 -9.47 1.75
CA THR A 25 -33.99 -9.68 2.74
C THR A 25 -32.74 -8.86 2.40
N ILE A 26 -32.07 -8.33 3.42
CA ILE A 26 -30.82 -7.58 3.27
C ILE A 26 -29.65 -8.56 3.19
N GLU A 27 -28.71 -8.34 2.26
CA GLU A 27 -27.46 -9.12 2.23
C GLU A 27 -26.71 -9.07 3.56
N ALA A 28 -26.09 -10.18 3.96
CA ALA A 28 -25.28 -10.24 5.17
C ALA A 28 -24.12 -9.24 5.14
N ASP A 29 -23.87 -8.55 6.26
CA ASP A 29 -22.78 -7.58 6.35
C ASP A 29 -21.42 -8.24 6.05
N LYS A 30 -20.65 -7.62 5.15
CA LYS A 30 -19.33 -8.08 4.69
C LYS A 30 -18.19 -7.25 5.31
N LYS A 31 -18.49 -6.30 6.20
CA LYS A 31 -17.47 -5.57 6.98
C LYS A 31 -16.55 -6.55 7.72
N GLY A 32 -15.27 -6.18 7.83
CA GLY A 32 -14.25 -7.01 8.48
C GLY A 32 -13.83 -8.27 7.71
N LYS A 33 -14.48 -8.63 6.59
CA LYS A 33 -14.11 -9.80 5.78
C LYS A 33 -12.97 -9.54 4.79
N HIS A 34 -12.38 -8.35 4.79
CA HIS A 34 -11.26 -8.01 3.92
C HIS A 34 -10.00 -8.76 4.36
N ARG A 35 -9.50 -9.66 3.49
CA ARG A 35 -8.23 -10.37 3.70
C ARG A 35 -7.08 -9.57 3.09
N PRO A 36 -6.04 -9.21 3.86
CA PRO A 36 -4.90 -8.50 3.29
C PRO A 36 -4.13 -9.41 2.33
N HIS A 37 -3.78 -8.87 1.16
CA HIS A 37 -2.89 -9.56 0.22
C HIS A 37 -1.49 -9.67 0.82
N LYS A 38 -1.02 -10.91 1.06
CA LYS A 38 0.32 -11.21 1.57
C LYS A 38 1.30 -11.32 0.40
N ILE A 39 2.38 -10.54 0.48
CA ILE A 39 3.49 -10.63 -0.48
C ILE A 39 4.30 -11.89 -0.14
N PRO A 40 4.65 -12.74 -1.13
CA PRO A 40 5.55 -13.88 -0.92
C PRO A 40 6.89 -13.44 -0.33
N ASP A 41 7.48 -14.23 0.55
CA ASP A 41 8.70 -13.83 1.26
C ASP A 41 9.90 -13.72 0.30
N SER A 42 9.99 -14.57 -0.73
CA SER A 42 11.00 -14.46 -1.81
C SER A 42 10.95 -13.11 -2.53
N VAL A 43 9.75 -12.60 -2.82
CA VAL A 43 9.57 -11.30 -3.47
C VAL A 43 9.99 -10.17 -2.54
N LYS A 44 9.73 -10.29 -1.23
CA LYS A 44 10.21 -9.29 -0.26
C LYS A 44 11.73 -9.25 -0.18
N ASP A 45 12.38 -10.41 -0.15
CA ASP A 45 13.84 -10.49 -0.08
C ASP A 45 14.48 -9.88 -1.33
N ASN A 46 13.91 -10.16 -2.50
CA ASN A 46 14.30 -9.54 -3.77
C ASN A 46 14.19 -8.01 -3.73
N ILE A 47 13.10 -7.47 -3.17
CA ILE A 47 12.90 -6.02 -3.02
C ILE A 47 13.93 -5.45 -2.03
N LEU A 48 14.15 -6.11 -0.89
CA LEU A 48 15.10 -5.67 0.13
C LEU A 48 16.54 -5.67 -0.40
N GLU A 49 16.92 -6.67 -1.19
CA GLU A 49 18.23 -6.72 -1.83
C GLU A 49 18.43 -5.52 -2.75
N HIS A 50 17.43 -5.19 -3.58
CA HIS A 50 17.49 -4.03 -4.46
C HIS A 50 17.53 -2.71 -3.67
N ILE A 51 16.75 -2.55 -2.60
CA ILE A 51 16.73 -1.33 -1.77
C ILE A 51 18.10 -1.06 -1.14
N LYS A 52 18.82 -2.11 -0.72
CA LYS A 52 20.15 -1.99 -0.11
C LYS A 52 21.23 -1.46 -1.07
N LEU A 53 20.96 -1.42 -2.38
CA LEU A 53 21.88 -0.87 -3.38
C LEU A 53 21.88 0.66 -3.39
N PHE A 54 20.86 1.32 -2.85
CA PHE A 54 20.78 2.77 -2.85
C PHE A 54 21.52 3.38 -1.66
N PRO A 55 22.33 4.43 -1.89
CA PRO A 55 22.97 5.14 -0.80
C PRO A 55 21.92 5.85 0.06
N LEU A 56 22.12 5.76 1.37
CA LEU A 56 21.36 6.48 2.36
C LEU A 56 22.15 7.73 2.75
N VAL A 57 21.50 8.90 2.69
CA VAL A 57 22.14 10.20 2.93
C VAL A 57 21.48 10.87 4.15
N PRO A 58 22.24 11.49 5.06
CA PRO A 58 21.65 12.33 6.10
C PRO A 58 20.97 13.54 5.45
N SER A 59 19.76 13.90 5.88
CA SER A 59 19.13 15.11 5.33
C SER A 59 19.90 16.36 5.80
N HIS A 60 20.12 17.28 4.86
CA HIS A 60 20.84 18.55 5.07
C HIS A 60 20.23 19.40 6.20
N TYR A 61 18.94 19.23 6.47
CA TYR A 61 18.19 19.94 7.50
C TYR A 61 17.89 19.07 8.74
N THR A 62 18.57 17.94 8.91
CA THR A 62 18.34 17.08 10.08
C THR A 62 18.64 17.83 11.38
N ARG A 63 17.72 17.71 12.35
CA ARG A 63 17.95 18.21 13.71
C ARG A 63 19.17 17.49 14.29
N ARG A 64 19.98 18.19 15.08
CA ARG A 64 21.26 17.70 15.68
C ARG A 64 21.21 16.29 16.29
N ASN A 65 20.05 15.86 16.81
CA ASN A 65 19.90 14.55 17.48
C ASN A 65 19.23 13.46 16.61
N SER A 66 18.90 13.75 15.35
CA SER A 66 18.27 12.79 14.44
C SER A 66 19.31 11.90 13.77
N LYS A 67 19.14 10.59 13.89
CA LYS A 67 19.92 9.58 13.14
C LYS A 67 19.18 9.06 11.89
N ARG A 68 18.13 9.77 11.46
CA ARG A 68 17.35 9.38 10.27
C ARG A 68 18.16 9.59 9.02
N MET A 69 18.17 8.56 8.19
CA MET A 69 18.75 8.59 6.85
C MET A 69 17.63 8.66 5.81
N HIS A 70 17.92 9.26 4.67
CA HIS A 70 16.97 9.49 3.61
C HIS A 70 17.53 9.01 2.26
N LEU A 71 16.64 8.80 1.30
CA LEU A 71 17.04 8.60 -0.09
C LEU A 71 17.64 9.90 -0.64
N GLU A 72 18.53 9.77 -1.62
CA GLU A 72 19.10 10.90 -2.36
C GLU A 72 18.02 11.75 -3.05
N GLU A 73 18.30 13.03 -3.24
CA GLU A 73 17.39 13.95 -3.92
C GLU A 73 17.10 13.49 -5.34
N GLY A 74 15.82 13.49 -5.74
CA GLY A 74 15.37 13.00 -7.04
C GLY A 74 15.07 11.50 -7.09
N LEU A 75 15.53 10.71 -6.12
CA LEU A 75 15.19 9.30 -6.01
C LEU A 75 13.83 9.14 -5.30
N ASN A 76 12.80 8.79 -6.07
CA ASN A 76 11.47 8.51 -5.54
C ASN A 76 11.10 7.03 -5.73
N ILE A 77 10.07 6.59 -5.00
CA ILE A 77 9.63 5.18 -4.98
C ILE A 77 9.27 4.67 -6.38
N SER A 78 8.67 5.53 -7.23
CA SER A 78 8.31 5.16 -8.61
C SER A 78 9.55 4.94 -9.48
N VAL A 79 10.57 5.79 -9.34
CA VAL A 79 11.86 5.65 -10.03
C VAL A 79 12.58 4.39 -9.55
N MET A 80 12.61 4.16 -8.23
CA MET A 80 13.20 2.95 -7.65
C MET A 80 12.48 1.68 -8.15
N HIS A 81 11.15 1.68 -8.25
CA HIS A 81 10.42 0.53 -8.79
C HIS A 81 10.76 0.27 -10.26
N ARG A 82 10.89 1.32 -11.08
CA ARG A 82 11.33 1.17 -12.47
C ARG A 82 12.73 0.55 -12.54
N MET A 83 13.66 1.00 -11.69
CA MET A 83 15.00 0.42 -11.59
C MET A 83 14.96 -1.04 -11.12
N TYR A 84 14.08 -1.36 -10.17
CA TYR A 84 13.87 -2.72 -9.67
C TYR A 84 13.40 -3.68 -10.77
N VAL A 85 12.48 -3.25 -11.64
CA VAL A 85 12.01 -4.07 -12.75
C VAL A 85 13.15 -4.40 -13.71
N GLU A 86 14.03 -3.44 -14.01
CA GLU A 86 15.23 -3.69 -14.81
C GLU A 86 16.24 -4.60 -14.09
N TYR A 87 16.44 -4.39 -12.78
CA TYR A 87 17.29 -5.25 -11.95
C TYR A 87 16.79 -6.71 -11.90
N ALA A 88 15.49 -6.90 -11.77
CA ALA A 88 14.85 -8.21 -11.76
C ALA A 88 14.99 -8.93 -13.10
N LYS A 89 14.91 -8.20 -14.23
CA LYS A 89 15.19 -8.74 -15.57
C LYS A 89 16.64 -9.21 -15.70
N LEU A 90 17.59 -8.40 -15.23
CA LEU A 90 19.02 -8.75 -15.26
C LEU A 90 19.34 -10.00 -14.44
N LYS A 91 18.74 -10.12 -13.26
CA LYS A 91 18.87 -11.30 -12.39
C LYS A 91 18.02 -12.51 -12.82
N LYS A 92 17.12 -12.34 -13.79
CA LYS A 92 16.18 -13.37 -14.27
C LYS A 92 15.30 -13.93 -13.15
N TRP A 93 14.71 -13.04 -12.35
CA TRP A 93 13.71 -13.46 -11.37
C TRP A 93 12.35 -13.71 -12.03
N ASP A 94 11.77 -14.87 -11.75
CA ASP A 94 10.46 -15.27 -12.31
C ASP A 94 9.30 -14.45 -11.73
N ALA A 95 9.45 -13.98 -10.49
CA ALA A 95 8.44 -13.20 -9.78
C ALA A 95 8.92 -11.76 -9.55
N VAL A 96 8.26 -10.81 -10.22
CA VAL A 96 8.55 -9.37 -10.13
C VAL A 96 7.43 -8.67 -9.38
N ALA A 97 7.79 -7.91 -8.33
CA ALA A 97 6.84 -7.16 -7.53
C ALA A 97 6.14 -6.05 -8.31
N ILE A 98 4.83 -5.87 -8.05
CA ILE A 98 4.05 -4.73 -8.54
C ILE A 98 4.40 -3.47 -7.71
N VAL A 99 4.22 -2.27 -8.27
CA VAL A 99 4.48 -0.97 -7.59
C VAL A 99 3.92 -0.92 -6.16
N ARG A 100 2.68 -1.42 -5.96
CA ARG A 100 2.02 -1.44 -4.65
C ARG A 100 2.74 -2.32 -3.63
N GLU A 101 3.28 -3.45 -4.07
CA GLU A 101 4.02 -4.39 -3.22
C GLU A 101 5.40 -3.84 -2.88
N TYR A 102 6.10 -3.31 -3.89
CA TYR A 102 7.37 -2.62 -3.71
C TYR A 102 7.25 -1.51 -2.66
N ARG A 103 6.27 -0.62 -2.82
CA ARG A 103 6.01 0.49 -1.90
C ARG A 103 5.77 0.03 -0.46
N LYS A 104 5.03 -1.06 -0.25
CA LYS A 104 4.78 -1.61 1.10
C LYS A 104 6.07 -2.03 1.79
N VAL A 105 7.00 -2.63 1.05
CA VAL A 105 8.29 -3.06 1.61
C VAL A 105 9.21 -1.87 1.88
N THR A 106 9.26 -0.88 0.97
CA THR A 106 10.10 0.32 1.16
C THR A 106 9.70 1.16 2.37
N THR A 107 8.42 1.14 2.77
CA THR A 107 7.96 1.87 3.97
C THR A 107 8.23 1.14 5.28
N LEU A 108 8.58 -0.15 5.22
CA LEU A 108 8.86 -0.99 6.39
C LEU A 108 10.37 -1.13 6.66
N ALA A 109 11.19 -0.92 5.64
CA ALA A 109 12.65 -0.88 5.72
C ALA A 109 13.14 0.50 6.19
#